data_AF-A0A286GHW5-F1
#
_entry.id   AF-A0A286GHW5-F1
#
_cell.length_a   1.000
_cell.length_b   1.000
_cell.length_c   1.000
_cell.angle_alpha   90.00
_cell.angle_beta   90.00
_cell.angle_gamma   90.00
#
_symmetry.space_group_name_H-M   'P 1'
#
loop_
_entity.id
_entity.type
_entity.pdbx_description
1 polymer ?
#
loop_
_entity_poly.entity_id
_entity_poly.type
_entity_poly.pdbx_seq_one_letter_code
_entity_poly.pdbx_strand_id
1 'polypeptide(L)'
;MFTHEESSALLDSTMTVVEGDPTSTTPQSGTGVIDQWLAELNQAENAKDIASTLEQLKTQLKSDQINTGELVGLLETLATHTTQFSTMMGPEGDMSTRLEALSSGLRALAGQIGNKE
;
A
#
# COMPACT_ATOMS: atom_id res chain seq x y z
N MET A 1 12.29 14.13 -5.43
CA MET A 1 13.38 13.13 -5.40
C MET A 1 13.53 12.71 -3.95
N PHE A 2 12.79 11.66 -3.56
CA PHE A 2 12.89 11.12 -2.20
C PHE A 2 14.28 10.53 -1.99
N THR A 3 14.81 10.72 -0.79
CA THR A 3 16.09 10.14 -0.41
C THR A 3 15.88 8.67 -0.03
N HIS A 4 16.97 7.90 -0.04
CA HIS A 4 16.97 6.51 0.44
C HIS A 4 16.45 6.40 1.90
N GLU A 5 16.59 7.47 2.69
CA GLU A 5 16.14 7.54 4.08
C GLU A 5 14.62 7.67 4.19
N GLU A 6 13.99 8.53 3.39
CA GLU A 6 12.54 8.72 3.41
C GLU A 6 11.78 7.49 2.90
N SER A 7 12.32 6.84 1.86
CA SER A 7 11.77 5.60 1.35
C SER A 7 11.89 4.47 2.38
N SER A 8 12.99 4.37 3.13
CA SER A 8 13.14 3.42 4.25
C SER A 8 12.12 3.67 5.37
N ALA A 9 11.93 4.91 5.78
CA ALA A 9 10.99 5.28 6.84
C ALA A 9 9.52 5.00 6.45
N LEU A 10 9.18 5.23 5.17
CA LEU A 10 7.87 4.91 4.61
C LEU A 10 7.57 3.41 4.70
N LEU A 11 8.56 2.57 4.45
CA LEU A 11 8.40 1.12 4.50
C LEU A 11 8.30 0.59 5.90
N ASP A 12 9.10 1.10 6.83
CA ASP A 12 9.00 0.75 8.24
C ASP A 12 7.59 1.09 8.79
N SER A 13 7.06 2.26 8.41
CA SER A 13 5.68 2.65 8.73
C SER A 13 4.66 1.72 8.08
N THR A 14 4.87 1.34 6.81
CA THR A 14 3.94 0.45 6.12
C THR A 14 3.94 -0.95 6.70
N MET A 15 5.13 -1.47 7.01
CA MET A 15 5.34 -2.76 7.63
C MET A 15 4.75 -2.79 9.04
N THR A 16 4.90 -1.71 9.81
CA THR A 16 4.21 -1.53 11.10
C THR A 16 2.69 -1.56 10.98
N VAL A 17 2.12 -0.96 9.92
CA VAL A 17 0.66 -0.97 9.67
C VAL A 17 0.15 -2.34 9.23
N VAL A 18 0.94 -3.07 8.44
CA VAL A 18 0.61 -4.39 7.88
C VAL A 18 0.83 -5.52 8.88
N GLU A 19 1.97 -5.52 9.58
CA GLU A 19 2.32 -6.49 10.62
C GLU A 19 1.64 -6.17 11.95
N GLY A 20 1.24 -4.91 12.14
CA GLY A 20 0.41 -4.50 13.25
C GLY A 20 -0.92 -5.24 13.22
N ASP A 21 -1.36 -5.69 14.39
CA ASP A 21 -2.66 -6.33 14.59
C ASP A 21 -3.74 -5.50 13.86
N PRO A 22 -4.49 -6.03 12.88
CA PRO A 22 -5.50 -5.25 12.14
C PRO A 22 -6.64 -4.75 13.06
N THR A 23 -6.67 -5.25 14.31
CA THR A 23 -7.55 -4.78 15.39
C THR A 23 -7.02 -3.54 16.12
N SER A 24 -5.71 -3.28 16.04
CA SER A 24 -4.99 -2.15 16.64
C SER A 24 -4.59 -1.10 15.61
N THR A 25 -4.44 -1.50 14.35
CA THR A 25 -4.19 -0.61 13.21
C THR A 25 -5.46 0.17 12.88
N THR A 26 -5.58 1.38 13.44
CA THR A 26 -6.70 2.27 13.12
C THR A 26 -6.70 2.62 11.62
N PRO A 27 -7.87 2.85 11.00
CA PRO A 27 -7.98 3.39 9.64
C PRO A 27 -7.16 4.67 9.42
N GLN A 28 -6.89 5.40 10.51
CA GLN A 28 -6.08 6.60 10.56
C GLN A 28 -4.59 6.32 10.31
N SER A 29 -4.04 5.22 10.83
CA SER A 29 -2.65 4.81 10.59
C SER A 29 -2.45 4.33 9.14
N GLY A 30 -3.43 3.59 8.60
CA GLY A 30 -3.40 3.13 7.21
C GLY A 30 -3.49 4.28 6.21
N THR A 31 -4.39 5.24 6.43
CA THR A 31 -4.55 6.40 5.52
C THR A 31 -3.35 7.35 5.50
N GLY A 32 -2.60 7.47 6.60
CA GLY A 32 -1.36 8.24 6.64
C GLY A 32 -0.24 7.64 5.77
N VAL A 33 -0.04 6.32 5.86
CA VAL A 33 0.91 5.59 5.01
C VAL A 33 0.52 5.70 3.53
N ILE A 34 -0.78 5.60 3.22
CA ILE A 34 -1.31 5.77 1.86
C ILE A 34 -1.01 7.17 1.31
N ASP A 35 -1.15 8.23 2.11
CA ASP A 35 -0.80 9.61 1.69
C ASP A 35 0.69 9.75 1.31
N GLN A 36 1.57 9.12 2.08
CA GLN A 36 3.00 9.17 1.79
C GLN A 36 3.36 8.40 0.52
N TRP A 37 2.79 7.22 0.32
CA TRP A 37 2.93 6.49 -0.95
C TRP A 37 2.36 7.26 -2.13
N LEU A 38 1.23 7.96 -1.96
CA LEU A 38 0.66 8.80 -3.01
C LEU A 38 1.60 9.94 -3.41
N ALA A 39 2.25 10.59 -2.45
CA ALA A 39 3.22 11.64 -2.72
C ALA A 39 4.42 11.11 -3.52
N GLU A 40 4.90 9.91 -3.18
CA GLU A 40 5.99 9.22 -3.88
C GLU A 40 5.59 8.81 -5.30
N LEU A 41 4.49 8.07 -5.43
CA LEU A 41 4.04 7.51 -6.69
C LEU A 41 3.58 8.61 -7.67
N ASN A 42 3.10 9.76 -7.17
CA ASN A 42 2.83 10.91 -8.04
C ASN A 42 4.10 11.49 -8.68
N GLN A 43 5.29 11.27 -8.11
CA GLN A 43 6.55 11.68 -8.72
C GLN A 43 6.96 10.76 -9.89
N ALA A 44 6.43 9.52 -9.93
CA ALA A 44 6.77 8.52 -10.92
C ALA A 44 5.65 8.37 -11.97
N GLU A 45 5.91 8.76 -13.22
CA GLU A 45 4.90 8.68 -14.29
C GLU A 45 4.38 7.26 -14.53
N ASN A 46 5.25 6.26 -14.32
CA ASN A 46 4.94 4.84 -14.41
C ASN A 46 4.22 4.27 -13.18
N ALA A 47 3.98 5.08 -12.15
CA ALA A 47 3.27 4.68 -10.92
C ALA A 47 1.86 5.30 -10.79
N LYS A 48 1.39 6.04 -11.80
CA LYS A 48 0.05 6.68 -11.79
C LYS A 48 -1.09 5.69 -11.50
N ASP A 49 -0.97 4.46 -11.97
CA ASP A 49 -1.98 3.41 -11.76
C ASP A 49 -2.03 2.94 -10.30
N ILE A 50 -0.87 2.84 -9.66
CA ILE A 50 -0.75 2.55 -8.23
C ILE A 50 -1.32 3.71 -7.42
N ALA A 51 -0.93 4.95 -7.77
CA ALA A 51 -1.42 6.15 -7.11
C ALA A 51 -2.96 6.24 -7.18
N SER A 52 -3.54 6.06 -8.37
CA SER A 52 -5.00 6.09 -8.54
C SER A 52 -5.71 5.06 -7.66
N THR A 53 -5.17 3.85 -7.59
CA THR A 53 -5.73 2.76 -6.75
C THR A 53 -5.61 3.08 -5.25
N LEU A 54 -4.49 3.68 -4.81
CA LEU A 54 -4.31 4.15 -3.43
C LEU A 54 -5.30 5.26 -3.06
N GLU A 55 -5.59 6.19 -3.96
CA GLU A 55 -6.60 7.23 -3.70
C GLU A 55 -8.00 6.63 -3.52
N GLN A 56 -8.35 5.62 -4.32
CA GLN A 56 -9.61 4.91 -4.15
C GLN A 56 -9.66 4.16 -2.83
N LEU A 57 -8.59 3.45 -2.46
CA LEU A 57 -8.50 2.75 -1.18
C LEU A 57 -8.65 3.71 0.01
N LYS A 58 -7.96 4.85 -0.03
CA LYS A 58 -8.06 5.92 0.97
C LYS A 58 -9.48 6.46 1.10
N THR A 59 -10.12 6.71 -0.04
CA THR A 59 -11.50 7.20 -0.09
C THR A 59 -12.44 6.19 0.55
N GLN A 60 -12.24 4.89 0.25
CA GLN A 60 -13.08 3.84 0.80
C GLN A 60 -12.85 3.61 2.29
N LEU A 61 -11.61 3.75 2.78
CA LEU A 61 -11.27 3.73 4.21
C LEU A 61 -11.84 4.94 4.97
N LYS A 62 -11.99 6.09 4.30
CA LYS A 62 -12.61 7.30 4.86
C LYS A 62 -14.13 7.30 4.80
N SER A 63 -14.73 6.44 3.97
CA SER A 63 -16.17 6.31 3.88
C SER A 63 -16.74 5.72 5.17
N ASP A 64 -17.87 6.26 5.61
CA ASP A 64 -18.62 5.77 6.78
C ASP A 64 -19.16 4.33 6.56
N GLN A 65 -19.35 3.96 5.28
CA GLN A 65 -19.74 2.62 4.84
C GLN A 65 -18.55 2.00 4.09
N ILE A 66 -17.64 1.36 4.82
CA ILE A 66 -16.55 0.61 4.23
C ILE A 66 -17.13 -0.66 3.60
N ASN A 67 -17.03 -0.79 2.28
CA ASN A 67 -17.40 -2.00 1.57
C ASN A 67 -16.21 -2.96 1.58
N THR A 68 -16.27 -3.96 2.44
CA THR A 68 -15.20 -4.95 2.65
C THR A 68 -14.77 -5.61 1.34
N GLY A 69 -15.73 -6.00 0.49
CA GLY A 69 -15.46 -6.63 -0.80
C GLY A 69 -14.73 -5.72 -1.80
N GLU A 70 -15.14 -4.46 -1.90
CA GLU A 70 -14.42 -3.49 -2.74
C GLU A 70 -13.04 -3.15 -2.16
N LEU A 71 -12.92 -3.07 -0.83
CA LEU A 71 -11.66 -2.77 -0.17
C LEU A 71 -10.64 -3.90 -0.36
N VAL A 72 -11.07 -5.16 -0.27
CA VAL A 72 -10.24 -6.33 -0.59
C VAL A 72 -9.79 -6.28 -2.05
N GLY A 73 -10.70 -6.02 -2.99
CA GLY A 73 -10.37 -5.88 -4.40
C GLY A 73 -9.34 -4.78 -4.67
N LEU A 74 -9.51 -3.61 -4.05
CA LEU A 74 -8.56 -2.49 -4.16
C LEU A 74 -7.18 -2.84 -3.60
N LEU A 75 -7.11 -3.54 -2.46
CA LEU A 75 -5.84 -3.99 -1.87
C LEU A 75 -5.12 -5.01 -2.77
N GLU A 76 -5.85 -5.96 -3.38
CA GLU A 76 -5.28 -6.93 -4.30
C GLU A 76 -4.77 -6.29 -5.60
N THR A 77 -5.54 -5.34 -6.16
CA THR A 77 -5.10 -4.55 -7.31
C THR A 77 -3.85 -3.76 -6.97
N LEU A 78 -3.81 -3.11 -5.80
CA LEU A 78 -2.66 -2.35 -5.35
C LEU A 78 -1.41 -3.22 -5.20
N ALA A 79 -1.54 -4.39 -4.58
CA ALA A 79 -0.45 -5.36 -4.46
C ALA A 79 0.09 -5.77 -5.84
N THR A 80 -0.81 -6.00 -6.79
CA THR A 80 -0.45 -6.39 -8.16
C THR A 80 0.30 -5.27 -8.89
N HIS A 81 -0.18 -4.02 -8.81
CA HIS A 81 0.48 -2.89 -9.45
C HIS A 81 1.84 -2.59 -8.80
N THR A 82 1.90 -2.68 -7.47
CA THR A 82 3.15 -2.52 -6.71
C THR A 82 4.20 -3.54 -7.14
N THR A 83 3.83 -4.82 -7.26
CA THR A 83 4.74 -5.90 -7.70
C THR A 83 5.25 -5.67 -9.13
N GLN A 84 4.38 -5.24 -10.04
CA GLN A 84 4.75 -4.91 -11.42
C GLN A 84 5.74 -3.74 -11.44
N PHE A 85 5.53 -2.74 -10.60
CA PHE A 85 6.44 -1.60 -10.47
C PHE A 85 7.79 -1.99 -9.88
N SER A 86 7.84 -2.87 -8.87
CA SER A 86 9.09 -3.48 -8.38
C SER A 86 9.85 -4.15 -9.51
N THR A 87 9.14 -4.91 -10.34
CA THR A 87 9.72 -5.64 -11.47
C THR A 87 10.27 -4.68 -12.53
N MET A 88 9.55 -3.60 -12.81
CA MET A 88 9.98 -2.54 -13.74
C MET A 88 11.19 -1.74 -13.24
N MET A 89 11.31 -1.53 -11.93
CA MET A 89 12.45 -0.82 -11.35
C MET A 89 13.75 -1.66 -11.37
N GLY A 90 13.62 -2.96 -11.62
CA GLY A 90 14.73 -3.92 -11.71
C GLY A 90 15.11 -4.48 -10.34
N PRO A 91 15.59 -5.74 -10.25
CA PRO A 91 15.88 -6.41 -8.98
C PRO A 91 17.13 -5.86 -8.25
N GLU A 92 17.82 -4.88 -8.84
CA GLU A 92 19.12 -4.37 -8.37
C GLU A 92 19.01 -3.30 -7.27
N GLY A 93 17.81 -3.02 -6.77
CA GLY A 93 17.58 -2.01 -5.73
C GLY A 93 16.89 -2.58 -4.51
N ASP A 94 17.33 -2.15 -3.32
CA ASP A 94 16.60 -2.26 -2.06
C ASP A 94 15.09 -1.98 -2.25
N MET A 95 14.76 -0.98 -3.07
CA MET A 95 13.40 -0.52 -3.35
C MET A 95 12.49 -1.60 -3.95
N SER A 96 13.03 -2.52 -4.74
CA SER A 96 12.27 -3.58 -5.42
C SER A 96 11.82 -4.65 -4.42
N THR A 97 12.73 -5.11 -3.57
CA THR A 97 12.43 -6.02 -2.45
C THR A 97 11.42 -5.40 -1.49
N ARG A 98 11.55 -4.11 -1.25
CA ARG A 98 10.65 -3.33 -0.38
C ARG A 98 9.24 -3.21 -0.94
N LEU A 99 9.09 -2.92 -2.23
CA LEU A 99 7.81 -2.91 -2.93
C LEU A 99 7.17 -4.31 -2.99
N GLU A 100 7.98 -5.36 -3.09
CA GLU A 100 7.50 -6.75 -3.06
C GLU A 100 7.02 -7.19 -1.65
N ALA A 101 7.69 -6.71 -0.59
CA ALA A 101 7.22 -6.87 0.78
C ALA A 101 5.90 -6.12 1.00
N LEU A 102 5.80 -4.90 0.48
CA LEU A 102 4.56 -4.11 0.50
C LEU A 102 3.40 -4.85 -0.19
N SER A 103 3.62 -5.38 -1.40
CA SER A 103 2.58 -6.09 -2.12
C SER A 103 2.10 -7.35 -1.39
N SER A 104 3.05 -8.07 -0.78
CA SER A 104 2.74 -9.22 0.07
C SER A 104 1.93 -8.82 1.30
N GLY A 105 2.31 -7.71 1.94
CA GLY A 105 1.60 -7.13 3.07
C GLY A 105 0.18 -6.70 2.77
N LEU A 106 -0.02 -6.01 1.65
CA LEU A 106 -1.34 -5.59 1.17
C LEU A 106 -2.26 -6.79 0.89
N ARG A 107 -1.73 -7.86 0.29
CA ARG A 107 -2.47 -9.12 0.08
C ARG A 107 -2.80 -9.82 1.40
N ALA A 108 -1.87 -9.82 2.36
CA ALA A 108 -2.13 -10.36 3.68
C ALA A 108 -3.24 -9.59 4.39
N LEU A 109 -3.20 -8.25 4.34
CA LEU A 109 -4.26 -7.39 4.88
C LEU A 109 -5.60 -7.65 4.18
N ALA A 110 -5.61 -7.74 2.85
CA ALA A 110 -6.80 -8.09 2.07
C ALA A 110 -7.39 -9.43 2.50
N GLY A 111 -6.56 -10.46 2.65
CA GLY A 111 -6.97 -11.78 3.13
C GLY A 111 -7.46 -11.80 4.57
N GLN A 112 -6.90 -10.95 5.45
CA GLN A 112 -7.36 -10.81 6.83
C GLN A 112 -8.72 -10.11 6.91
N ILE A 113 -8.92 -9.07 6.10
CA ILE A 113 -10.18 -8.33 6.03
C ILE A 113 -11.28 -9.19 5.40
N GLY A 114 -10.99 -9.90 4.31
CA GLY A 114 -11.92 -10.79 3.63
C GLY A 114 -12.27 -12.07 4.42
N ASN A 115 -11.37 -12.58 5.28
CA ASN A 115 -11.67 -13.71 6.17
C ASN A 115 -12.53 -13.33 7.40
N LYS A 116 -12.80 -12.03 7.60
CA LYS A 116 -13.57 -11.55 8.75
C LYS A 116 -15.07 -11.43 8.45
N GLU A 117 -15.53 -11.95 7.31
CA GLU A 117 -16.94 -12.06 6.89
C GLU A 117 -17.57 -13.42 7.21
#